data_AF-A0A5N7W3W7-F1
#
_entry.id   AF-A0A5N7W3W7-F1
#
_cell.length_a   1.000
_cell.length_b   1.000
_cell.length_c   1.000
_cell.angle_alpha   90.00
_cell.angle_beta   90.00
_cell.angle_gamma   90.00
#
_symmetry.space_group_name_H-M   'P 1'
#
loop_
_entity.id
_entity.type
_entity.pdbx_description
1 polymer ?
#
loop_
_entity_poly.entity_id
_entity_poly.type
_entity_poly.pdbx_seq_one_letter_code
_entity_poly.pdbx_strand_id
1 'polypeptide(L)' 'MPMNEFLVQVQPAYLPEQSAPAAGVYVFSYTITVTNTGEVPAQLIARHWIITNELGHVEEV' A
#
# COMPACT_ATOMS: atom_id res chain seq x y z
N MET A 1 -26.07 2.72 15.40
CA MET A 1 -24.93 1.79 15.29
C MET A 1 -23.68 2.63 15.22
N PRO A 2 -22.60 2.36 15.97
CA PRO A 2 -21.37 3.14 15.87
C PRO A 2 -20.75 2.95 14.47
N MET A 3 -20.28 4.04 13.88
CA MET A 3 -19.64 4.04 12.57
C MET A 3 -18.14 3.78 12.74
N ASN A 4 -17.68 2.61 12.30
CA ASN A 4 -16.26 2.30 12.18
C ASN A 4 -15.84 2.60 10.75
N GLU A 5 -15.07 3.68 10.55
CA GLU A 5 -14.67 4.11 9.22
C GLU A 5 -13.19 4.52 9.22
N PHE A 6 -12.45 4.03 8.23
CA PHE A 6 -11.06 4.42 8.00
C PHE A 6 -10.93 4.99 6.60
N LEU A 7 -10.37 6.19 6.51
CA LEU A 7 -9.84 6.72 5.26
C LEU A 7 -8.39 6.25 5.11
N VAL A 8 -8.11 5.51 4.04
CA VAL A 8 -6.77 5.03 3.72
C VAL A 8 -6.26 5.77 2.48
N GLN A 9 -5.11 6.42 2.61
CA GLN A 9 -4.45 7.13 1.54
C GLN A 9 -3.07 6.53 1.30
N VAL A 10 -2.71 6.34 0.03
CA VAL A 10 -1.44 5.73 -0.37
C VAL A 10 -0.71 6.64 -1.32
N GLN A 11 0.56 6.90 -1.05
CA GLN A 11 1.47 7.66 -1.90
C GLN A 11 2.64 6.76 -2.32
N PRO A 12 2.61 6.19 -3.53
CA PRO A 12 3.75 5.45 -4.07
C PRO A 12 4.83 6.42 -4.55
N ALA A 13 6.09 5.98 -4.46
CA ALA A 13 7.24 6.69 -4.98
C ALA A 13 8.22 5.69 -5.61
N TYR A 14 8.63 5.97 -6.85
CA TYR A 14 9.72 5.23 -7.49
C TYR A 14 11.05 5.61 -6.84
N LEU A 15 11.94 4.63 -6.64
CA LEU A 15 13.27 4.84 -6.06
C LEU A 15 14.35 4.61 -7.13
N PRO A 16 14.80 5.66 -7.85
CA PRO A 16 15.77 5.51 -8.92
C PRO A 16 17.10 4.93 -8.45
N GLU A 17 17.57 5.34 -7.28
CA GLU A 17 18.87 4.92 -6.73
C GLU A 17 18.95 3.43 -6.38
N GLN A 18 17.80 2.78 -6.16
CA GLN A 18 17.71 1.36 -5.83
C GLN A 18 17.24 0.52 -7.02
N SER A 19 16.93 1.18 -8.15
CA SER A 19 16.39 0.52 -9.33
C SER A 19 17.46 0.36 -10.42
N ALA A 20 17.31 -0.67 -11.25
CA ALA A 20 18.12 -0.87 -12.44
C ALA A 20 17.20 -1.19 -13.63
N PRO A 21 16.59 -0.16 -14.27
CA PRO A 21 15.63 -0.37 -15.35
C PRO A 21 16.17 -1.18 -16.53
N ALA A 22 17.44 -0.99 -16.87
CA ALA A 22 18.11 -1.75 -17.93
C ALA A 22 18.22 -3.26 -17.63
N ALA A 23 18.16 -3.64 -16.36
CA ALA A 23 18.13 -5.02 -15.88
C ALA A 23 16.70 -5.50 -15.54
N GLY A 24 15.67 -4.69 -15.79
CA GLY A 24 14.28 -4.99 -15.45
C GLY A 24 13.96 -4.93 -13.95
N VAL A 25 14.82 -4.31 -13.13
CA VAL A 25 14.62 -4.19 -11.68
C VAL A 25 14.05 -2.81 -11.35
N TYR A 26 12.85 -2.78 -10.76
CA TYR A 26 12.15 -1.57 -10.35
C TYR A 26 11.79 -1.62 -8.88
N VAL A 27 12.21 -0.60 -8.13
CA VAL A 27 11.96 -0.50 -6.69
C VAL A 27 11.05 0.70 -6.43
N PHE A 28 10.01 0.45 -5.64
CA PHE A 28 9.06 1.47 -5.20
C PHE A 28 8.97 1.46 -3.68
N SER A 29 8.89 2.63 -3.07
CA SER A 29 8.38 2.79 -1.72
C SER A 29 6.91 3.22 -1.77
N TYR A 30 6.21 3.03 -0.67
CA TYR A 30 4.87 3.57 -0.48
C TYR A 30 4.73 4.08 0.95
N THR A 31 4.08 5.23 1.09
CA THR A 31 3.64 5.76 2.38
C THR A 31 2.14 5.59 2.48
N ILE A 32 1.68 4.99 3.59
CA ILE A 32 0.26 4.78 3.86
C ILE A 32 -0.13 5.63 5.07
N THR A 33 -1.14 6.46 4.88
CA THR A 33 -1.81 7.20 5.95
C THR A 33 -3.16 6.58 6.20
N VAL A 34 -3.36 6.05 7.41
CA VAL A 34 -4.65 5.51 7.88
C VAL A 34 -5.25 6.48 8.87
N THR A 35 -6.38 7.08 8.52
CA THR A 35 -7.11 8.03 9.37
C THR A 35 -8.40 7.40 9.83
N ASN A 36 -8.60 7.26 11.15
CA ASN A 36 -9.91 6.90 11.69
C ASN A 36 -10.86 8.09 11.53
N THR A 37 -11.85 7.95 10.65
CA THR A 37 -12.91 8.94 10.42
C THR A 37 -14.22 8.57 11.11
N GLY A 38 -14.24 7.43 11.80
CA GLY A 38 -15.38 6.96 12.60
C GLY A 38 -15.52 7.69 13.94
N GLU A 39 -16.64 7.42 14.61
CA GLU A 39 -17.00 8.07 15.88
C GLU A 39 -16.47 7.33 17.11
N VAL A 40 -15.88 6.15 16.92
CA VAL A 40 -15.33 5.32 17.99
C VAL A 40 -13.88 4.92 17.70
N PRO A 41 -13.04 4.71 18.74
CA PRO A 41 -11.71 4.15 18.57
C PRO A 41 -11.76 2.79 17.86
N ALA A 42 -10.83 2.56 16.94
CA ALA A 42 -10.73 1.34 16.16
C ALA A 42 -9.26 0.94 15.99
N GLN A 43 -9.02 -0.34 15.68
CA GLN A 43 -7.69 -0.91 15.53
C GLN A 43 -7.56 -1.60 14.17
N LEU A 44 -6.44 -1.36 13.49
CA LEU A 44 -6.04 -2.15 12.32
C LEU A 44 -5.43 -3.47 12.79
N ILE A 45 -6.05 -4.59 12.44
CA ILE A 45 -5.63 -5.92 12.91
C ILE A 45 -4.72 -6.63 11.92
N ALA A 46 -5.00 -6.48 10.63
CA ALA A 46 -4.29 -7.18 9.58
C ALA A 46 -4.23 -6.32 8.31
N ARG A 47 -3.33 -6.71 7.41
CA ARG A 47 -3.22 -6.20 6.05
C ARG A 47 -3.11 -7.39 5.11
N HIS A 48 -3.60 -7.23 3.89
CA HIS A 48 -3.42 -8.17 2.79
C HIS A 48 -3.12 -7.33 1.54
N TRP A 49 -1.97 -7.56 0.93
CA TRP A 49 -1.60 -6.91 -0.31
C TRP A 49 -1.72 -7.87 -1.47
N ILE A 50 -2.20 -7.35 -2.59
CA ILE A 50 -2.17 -8.01 -3.89
C ILE A 50 -1.37 -7.08 -4.79
N ILE A 51 -0.16 -7.51 -5.16
CA ILE A 51 0.77 -6.73 -5.98
C ILE A 51 0.84 -7.39 -7.34
N THR A 52 0.46 -6.66 -8.38
CA THR A 52 0.44 -7.17 -9.75
C THR A 52 1.47 -6.44 -10.60
N ASN A 53 2.32 -7.20 -11.29
CA ASN A 53 3.27 -6.63 -12.25
C ASN A 53 2.67 -6.48 -13.65
N GLU A 54 3.46 -5.92 -14.59
CA GLU A 54 3.06 -5.65 -15.96
C GLU A 54 2.76 -6.91 -16.80
N LEU A 55 3.29 -8.07 -16.40
CA LEU A 55 3.03 -9.36 -17.04
C LEU A 55 1.81 -10.08 -16.43
N GLY A 56 1.15 -9.47 -15.45
CA GLY A 56 0.00 -10.05 -14.74
C GLY A 56 0.39 -11.06 -13.66
N HIS A 57 1.67 -11.17 -13.29
CA HIS A 57 2.09 -11.96 -12.14
C HIS A 57 1.62 -11.26 -10.86
N VAL A 58 0.95 -12.02 -9.98
CA VAL A 58 0.46 -11.57 -8.69
C VAL A 58 1.35 -12.11 -7.56
N GLU A 59 1.74 -11.23 -6.66
CA GLU A 59 2.34 -11.56 -5.37
C GLU A 59 1.40 -11.13 -4.24
N GLU A 60 1.34 -11.92 -3.17
CA GLU A 60 0.51 -11.66 -2.00
C GLU A 60 1.34 -11.55 -0.72
N VAL A 61 0.98 -10.61 0.16
CA VAL A 61 1.65 -10.34 1.44
C VAL A 61 0.64 -10.14 2.56
#